data_AF-A0AB39PMW9-F1
#
_entry.id   AF-A0AB39PMW9-F1
#
_cell.length_a   1.000
_cell.length_b   1.000
_cell.length_c   1.000
_cell.angle_alpha   90.00
_cell.angle_beta   90.00
_cell.angle_gamma   90.00
#
_symmetry.space_group_name_H-M   'P 1'
#
loop_
_entity.id
_entity.type
_entity.pdbx_description
1 polymer ?
#
loop_
_entity_poly.entity_id
_entity_poly.type
_entity_poly.pdbx_seq_one_letter_code
_entity_poly.pdbx_strand_id
1 'polypeptide(L)'
;MTDELFDAVTDGSSAGPLGFWRLPGSFDRLLADWSAAGPVAYVEAEYLGGVGEQQAAVWDDGTVVLGPVRVEEGRRFPAAGSPISQALRRLGVVASAGEDEFSAVGLGRHRDREAWIA
;
A
#
# COMPACT_ATOMS: atom_id res chain seq x y z
N MET A 1 -3.94 8.27 -4.08
CA MET A 1 -4.72 8.44 -5.33
C MET A 1 -5.10 9.91 -5.47
N THR A 2 -5.17 10.47 -6.67
CA THR A 2 -5.76 11.81 -6.90
C THR A 2 -7.25 11.66 -7.19
N ASP A 3 -8.05 12.72 -7.03
CA ASP A 3 -9.47 12.66 -7.41
C ASP A 3 -9.64 12.37 -8.91
N GLU A 4 -8.80 12.98 -9.76
CA GLU A 4 -8.78 12.72 -11.20
C GLU A 4 -8.54 11.24 -11.54
N LEU A 5 -7.59 10.59 -10.87
CA LEU A 5 -7.35 9.16 -11.09
C LEU A 5 -8.52 8.31 -10.57
N PHE A 6 -9.07 8.67 -9.40
CA PHE A 6 -10.22 7.98 -8.83
C PHE A 6 -11.42 8.03 -9.80
N ASP A 7 -11.73 9.22 -10.33
CA ASP A 7 -12.82 9.43 -11.29
C ASP A 7 -12.58 8.71 -12.63
N ALA A 8 -11.32 8.60 -13.05
CA ALA A 8 -10.97 7.91 -14.30
C ALA A 8 -11.12 6.38 -14.22
N VAL A 9 -10.97 5.79 -13.02
CA VAL A 9 -10.97 4.33 -12.83
C VAL A 9 -12.20 3.79 -12.09
N THR A 10 -13.09 4.68 -11.61
CA THR A 10 -14.37 4.26 -11.03
C THR A 10 -15.36 3.88 -12.13
N ASP A 11 -16.05 2.76 -11.97
CA ASP A 11 -17.12 2.30 -12.86
C ASP A 11 -18.52 2.67 -12.35
N GLY A 12 -18.60 3.41 -11.23
CA GLY A 12 -19.85 3.73 -10.54
C GLY A 12 -20.35 2.64 -9.59
N SER A 13 -19.64 1.51 -9.47
CA SER A 13 -19.94 0.48 -8.47
C SER A 13 -19.51 0.92 -7.06
N SER A 14 -20.14 0.35 -6.03
CA SER A 14 -19.71 0.57 -4.65
C SER A 14 -18.32 -0.02 -4.39
N ALA A 15 -17.60 0.54 -3.41
CA ALA A 15 -16.31 0.00 -2.96
C ALA A 15 -16.39 -1.51 -2.67
N GLY A 16 -15.36 -2.24 -3.09
CA GLY A 16 -15.28 -3.70 -2.95
C GLY A 16 -15.10 -4.18 -1.50
N PRO A 17 -15.12 -5.50 -1.25
CA PRO A 17 -15.10 -6.10 0.08
C PRO A 17 -13.78 -5.93 0.84
N LEU A 18 -12.75 -5.36 0.20
CA LEU A 18 -11.40 -5.25 0.74
C LEU A 18 -11.26 -4.15 1.82
N GLY A 19 -12.28 -3.31 2.01
CA GLY A 19 -12.35 -2.37 3.14
C GLY A 19 -11.35 -1.23 3.10
N PHE A 20 -10.85 -0.88 1.92
CA PHE A 20 -10.03 0.31 1.67
C PHE A 20 -10.91 1.57 1.67
N TRP A 21 -10.39 2.71 2.13
CA TRP A 21 -11.16 3.98 2.19
C TRP A 21 -11.35 4.61 0.82
N ARG A 22 -10.42 4.39 -0.11
CA ARG A 22 -10.38 5.11 -1.38
C ARG A 22 -10.12 4.22 -2.58
N LEU A 23 -10.29 2.91 -2.44
CA LEU A 23 -10.33 1.99 -3.58
C LEU A 23 -11.68 2.16 -4.30
N PRO A 24 -11.71 2.60 -5.58
CA PRO A 24 -12.95 2.69 -6.34
C PRO A 24 -13.62 1.33 -6.49
N GLY A 25 -14.94 1.34 -6.73
CA GLY A 25 -15.66 0.12 -7.09
C GLY A 25 -15.05 -0.54 -8.32
N SER A 26 -14.98 -1.87 -8.32
CA SER A 26 -14.41 -2.72 -9.37
C SER A 26 -12.91 -2.54 -9.68
N PHE A 27 -12.23 -1.57 -9.08
CA PHE A 27 -10.81 -1.32 -9.34
C PHE A 27 -9.94 -2.51 -8.91
N ASP A 28 -10.40 -3.33 -7.96
CA ASP A 28 -9.79 -4.61 -7.60
C ASP A 28 -9.65 -5.58 -8.78
N ARG A 29 -10.58 -5.58 -9.73
CA ARG A 29 -10.50 -6.38 -10.96
C ARG A 29 -9.44 -5.83 -11.91
N LEU A 30 -9.35 -4.51 -12.05
CA LEU A 30 -8.33 -3.89 -12.89
C LEU A 30 -6.93 -4.13 -12.32
N LEU A 31 -6.77 -4.08 -11.00
CA LEU A 31 -5.52 -4.45 -10.32
C LEU A 31 -5.18 -5.93 -10.53
N ALA A 32 -6.17 -6.82 -10.49
CA ALA A 32 -6.00 -8.23 -10.83
C ALA A 32 -5.54 -8.41 -12.29
N ASP A 33 -6.19 -7.76 -13.25
CA ASP A 33 -5.82 -7.84 -14.66
C ASP A 33 -4.39 -7.32 -14.91
N TRP A 34 -4.02 -6.19 -14.31
CA TRP A 34 -2.66 -5.65 -14.39
C TRP A 34 -1.62 -6.57 -13.78
N SER A 35 -1.99 -7.33 -12.74
CA SER A 35 -1.06 -8.23 -12.08
C SER A 35 -0.60 -9.41 -12.94
N ALA A 36 -1.23 -9.64 -14.10
CA ALA A 36 -0.74 -10.60 -15.09
C ALA A 36 0.64 -10.21 -15.67
N ALA A 37 1.01 -8.92 -15.63
CA ALA A 37 2.33 -8.44 -16.07
C ALA A 37 3.39 -8.48 -14.95
N GLY A 38 2.97 -8.74 -13.70
CA GLY A 38 3.81 -8.77 -12.51
C GLY A 38 3.06 -8.26 -11.28
N PRO A 39 3.56 -8.51 -10.05
CA PRO A 39 2.84 -8.18 -8.83
C PRO A 39 2.44 -6.70 -8.74
N VAL A 40 1.19 -6.44 -8.35
CA VAL A 40 0.64 -5.09 -8.16
C VAL A 40 0.20 -4.92 -6.71
N ALA A 41 0.70 -3.91 -6.02
CA ALA A 41 0.26 -3.56 -4.68
C ALA A 41 -0.63 -2.33 -4.69
N TYR A 42 -1.74 -2.40 -3.96
CA TYR A 42 -2.51 -1.22 -3.57
C TYR A 42 -2.30 -0.96 -2.09
N VAL A 43 -1.94 0.28 -1.76
CA VAL A 43 -1.61 0.71 -0.42
C VAL A 43 -2.31 2.02 -0.12
N GLU A 44 -2.90 2.10 1.06
CA GLU A 44 -3.38 3.34 1.63
C GLU A 44 -2.71 3.57 2.99
N ALA A 45 -2.28 4.80 3.22
CA ALA A 45 -1.68 5.21 4.47
C ALA A 45 -2.12 6.63 4.79
N GLU A 46 -2.56 6.84 6.02
CA GLU A 46 -2.89 8.15 6.58
C GLU A 46 -1.96 8.34 7.79
N TYR A 47 -1.36 9.53 7.88
CA TYR A 47 -0.35 9.83 8.89
C TYR A 47 -0.46 11.28 9.35
N LEU A 48 -0.58 11.46 10.66
CA LEU A 48 -0.59 12.75 11.34
C LEU A 48 0.43 12.71 12.49
N GLY A 49 1.48 13.54 12.39
CA GLY A 49 2.53 13.61 13.43
C GLY A 49 3.32 12.30 13.63
N GLY A 50 3.40 11.44 12.60
CA GLY A 50 4.10 10.15 12.66
C GLY A 50 3.27 9.00 13.21
N VAL A 51 2.06 9.27 13.68
CA VAL A 51 1.05 8.28 14.07
C VAL A 51 0.03 8.17 12.93
N GLY A 52 -0.44 6.96 12.65
CA GLY A 52 -1.30 6.75 11.50
C GLY A 52 -1.66 5.30 11.30
N GLU A 53 -2.45 5.06 10.27
CA GLU A 53 -2.92 3.75 9.87
C GLU A 53 -2.41 3.38 8.48
N GLN A 54 -2.29 2.07 8.26
CA GLN A 54 -1.89 1.53 6.98
C GLN A 54 -2.78 0.37 6.59
N GLN A 55 -3.03 0.25 5.30
CA GLN A 55 -3.68 -0.90 4.70
C GLN A 55 -3.02 -1.24 3.37
N ALA A 56 -2.87 -2.53 3.10
CA ALA A 56 -2.30 -3.00 1.84
C ALA A 56 -2.93 -4.31 1.36
N ALA A 57 -2.95 -4.48 0.05
CA ALA A 57 -3.25 -5.73 -0.64
C ALA A 57 -2.34 -5.86 -1.86
N VAL A 58 -2.01 -7.10 -2.23
CA VAL A 58 -1.17 -7.40 -3.39
C VAL A 58 -1.85 -8.44 -4.25
N TRP A 59 -1.88 -8.16 -5.55
CA TRP A 59 -2.30 -9.06 -6.59
C TRP A 59 -1.07 -9.61 -7.32
N ASP A 60 -1.12 -10.88 -7.67
CA ASP A 60 -0.14 -11.56 -8.52
C ASP A 60 -0.88 -12.58 -9.38
N ASP A 61 -0.65 -12.53 -10.69
CA ASP A 61 -1.31 -13.36 -11.71
C ASP A 61 -2.85 -13.45 -11.55
N GLY A 62 -3.49 -12.29 -11.37
CA GLY A 62 -4.94 -12.17 -11.22
C GLY A 62 -5.49 -12.51 -9.83
N THR A 63 -4.65 -12.89 -8.88
CA THR A 63 -5.07 -13.37 -7.56
C THR A 63 -4.57 -12.49 -6.43
N VAL A 64 -5.38 -12.29 -5.38
CA VAL A 64 -4.92 -11.61 -4.16
C VAL A 64 -4.01 -12.54 -3.39
N VAL A 65 -2.70 -12.27 -3.41
CA VAL A 65 -1.69 -13.08 -2.72
C VAL A 65 -1.32 -12.53 -1.34
N LEU A 66 -1.69 -11.28 -1.04
CA LEU A 66 -1.58 -10.67 0.28
C LEU A 66 -2.79 -9.77 0.54
N GLY A 67 -3.37 -9.90 1.73
CA GLY A 67 -4.30 -8.92 2.29
C GLY A 67 -5.79 -9.20 2.07
N PRO A 68 -6.65 -8.24 2.47
CA PRO A 68 -6.27 -6.93 3.00
C PRO A 68 -5.58 -7.07 4.38
N VAL A 69 -4.38 -6.50 4.52
CA VAL A 69 -3.67 -6.39 5.79
C VAL A 69 -3.80 -4.95 6.27
N ARG A 70 -4.30 -4.77 7.50
CA ARG A 70 -4.55 -3.46 8.07
C ARG A 70 -3.96 -3.35 9.46
N VAL A 71 -3.38 -2.19 9.75
CA VAL A 71 -2.98 -1.80 11.10
C VAL A 71 -3.54 -0.42 11.36
N GLU A 72 -4.45 -0.34 12.33
CA GLU A 72 -5.10 0.90 12.77
C GLU A 72 -4.13 1.81 13.52
N GLU A 73 -4.52 3.08 13.63
CA GLU A 73 -3.81 4.09 14.39
C GLU A 73 -3.51 3.63 15.83
N GLY A 74 -2.29 3.91 16.31
CA GLY A 74 -1.87 3.58 17.67
C GLY A 74 -1.60 2.09 17.93
N ARG A 75 -1.80 1.22 16.93
CA ARG A 75 -1.47 -0.21 17.04
C ARG A 75 -0.04 -0.47 16.61
N ARG A 76 0.63 -1.37 17.31
CA ARG A 76 1.97 -1.82 16.94
C ARG A 76 1.89 -2.69 15.68
N PHE A 77 2.85 -2.51 14.77
CA PHE A 77 2.98 -3.43 13.63
C PHE A 77 3.25 -4.87 14.09
N PRO A 78 2.69 -5.87 13.39
CA PRO A 78 2.97 -7.27 13.67
C PRO A 78 4.43 -7.61 13.37
N ALA A 79 4.90 -8.77 13.84
CA ALA A 79 6.26 -9.25 13.58
C ALA A 79 6.59 -9.37 12.07
N ALA A 80 5.57 -9.55 11.22
CA ALA A 80 5.72 -9.59 9.78
C ALA A 80 6.08 -8.22 9.13
N GLY A 81 6.01 -7.13 9.91
CA GLY A 81 6.27 -5.76 9.47
C GLY A 81 5.00 -4.94 9.22
N SER A 82 5.16 -3.67 8.83
CA SER A 82 4.04 -2.81 8.44
C SER A 82 3.31 -3.36 7.21
N PRO A 83 2.02 -3.03 6.98
CA PRO A 83 1.33 -3.37 5.74
C PRO A 83 2.11 -2.96 4.47
N ILE A 84 2.74 -1.79 4.47
CA ILE A 84 3.60 -1.35 3.36
C ILE A 84 4.81 -2.27 3.18
N SER A 85 5.55 -2.55 4.25
CA SER A 85 6.77 -3.37 4.18
C SER A 85 6.43 -4.80 3.72
N GLN A 86 5.30 -5.35 4.18
CA GLN A 86 4.79 -6.65 3.71
C GLN A 86 4.44 -6.63 2.22
N ALA A 87 3.81 -5.57 1.73
CA ALA A 87 3.48 -5.43 0.30
C ALA A 87 4.75 -5.30 -0.56
N LEU A 88 5.69 -4.45 -0.16
CA LEU A 88 6.97 -4.26 -0.86
C LEU A 88 7.76 -5.57 -0.98
N ARG A 89 7.73 -6.41 0.05
CA ARG A 89 8.35 -7.74 -0.01
C ARG A 89 7.75 -8.62 -1.10
N ARG A 90 6.43 -8.55 -1.33
CA ARG A 90 5.75 -9.25 -2.43
C ARG A 90 6.07 -8.65 -3.80
N LEU A 91 6.41 -7.37 -3.86
CA LEU A 91 6.91 -6.71 -5.06
C LEU A 91 8.41 -7.02 -5.34
N GLY A 92 9.05 -7.84 -4.51
CA GLY A 92 10.44 -8.26 -4.70
C GLY A 92 11.48 -7.37 -4.02
N VAL A 93 11.08 -6.45 -3.13
CA VAL A 93 12.05 -5.67 -2.34
C VAL A 93 12.77 -6.60 -1.35
N VAL A 94 14.10 -6.52 -1.36
CA VAL A 94 14.97 -7.21 -0.40
C VAL A 94 15.57 -6.18 0.54
N ALA A 95 15.29 -6.34 1.84
CA ALA A 95 15.84 -5.51 2.89
C ALA A 95 17.12 -6.15 3.48
N SER A 96 18.09 -5.32 3.85
CA SER A 96 19.28 -5.71 4.60
C SER A 96 18.95 -6.11 6.03
N ALA A 97 19.90 -6.73 6.73
CA ALA A 97 19.72 -7.06 8.14
C ALA A 97 19.53 -5.78 8.98
N GLY A 98 18.42 -5.71 9.71
CA GLY A 98 18.10 -4.59 10.60
C GLY A 98 17.34 -3.42 9.95
N GLU A 99 17.04 -3.49 8.66
CA GLU A 99 16.14 -2.55 7.98
C GLU A 99 14.86 -3.27 7.51
N ASP A 100 13.82 -2.50 7.24
CA ASP A 100 12.60 -3.00 6.60
C ASP A 100 12.51 -2.55 5.14
N GLU A 101 11.59 -3.14 4.39
CA GLU A 101 11.46 -2.87 2.95
C GLU A 101 11.14 -1.40 2.66
N PHE A 102 10.38 -0.73 3.54
CA PHE A 102 10.07 0.70 3.42
C PHE A 102 11.34 1.56 3.47
N SER A 103 12.23 1.24 4.40
CA SER A 103 13.52 1.92 4.55
C SER A 103 14.47 1.61 3.39
N ALA A 104 14.51 0.34 2.95
CA ALA A 104 15.36 -0.13 1.87
C ALA A 104 15.10 0.60 0.53
N VAL A 105 13.84 0.88 0.21
CA VAL A 105 13.48 1.67 -1.00
C VAL A 105 13.53 3.18 -0.79
N GLY A 106 13.95 3.65 0.39
CA GLY A 106 14.14 5.07 0.66
C GLY A 106 12.86 5.89 0.80
N LEU A 107 11.70 5.27 1.01
CA LEU A 107 10.42 5.98 1.16
C LEU A 107 10.36 6.87 2.41
N GLY A 108 11.28 6.69 3.36
CA GLY A 108 11.43 7.55 4.54
C GLY A 108 12.24 8.83 4.30
N ARG A 109 12.94 8.98 3.18
CA ARG A 109 14.00 10.01 2.99
C ARG A 109 13.52 11.46 2.96
N HIS A 110 12.21 11.71 2.88
CA HIS A 110 11.64 13.06 2.82
C HIS A 110 10.50 13.30 3.82
N ARG A 111 10.47 12.53 4.92
CA ARG A 111 9.50 12.74 6.01
C ARG A 111 9.85 13.95 6.88
N ASP A 112 11.13 14.33 6.94
CA ASP A 112 11.59 15.47 7.72
C ASP A 112 11.68 16.74 6.85
N ARG A 113 10.97 17.80 7.27
CA ARG A 113 10.98 19.11 6.59
C ARG A 113 12.39 19.71 6.50
N GLU A 114 13.27 19.38 7.43
CA GLU A 114 14.66 19.84 7.47
C GLU A 114 15.52 19.26 6.34
N ALA A 115 15.15 18.09 5.80
CA ALA A 115 15.83 17.47 4.65
C ALA A 115 15.55 18.17 3.31
N TRP A 116 14.65 19.17 3.27
CA TRP A 116 14.29 19.89 2.05
C TRP A 116 15.19 21.11 1.76
N ILE A 117 15.99 21.55 2.74
CA ILE A 117 16.78 22.81 2.66
C ILE A 117 18.29 22.57 2.56
N ALA A 118 18.72 21.33 2.30
CA ALA A 118 20.12 20.94 2.15
C ALA A 118 20.57 20.98 0.68
#